data_AF-A0A175XYV7-F1
#
_entry.id   AF-A0A175XYV7-F1
#
_cell.length_a   1.000
_cell.length_b   1.000
_cell.length_c   1.000
_cell.angle_alpha   90.00
_cell.angle_beta   90.00
_cell.angle_gamma   90.00
#
_symmetry.space_group_name_H-M   'P 1'
#
loop_
_entity.id
_entity.type
_entity.pdbx_description
1 polymer ?
#
loop_
_entity_poly.entity_id
_entity_poly.type
_entity_poly.pdbx_seq_one_letter_code
_entity_poly.pdbx_strand_id
1 'polypeptide(L)'
;MSPTAKEHALDWRRRCLVRLRMHGRKVEDGMRLRFPRAISFGDGHSGTEFIVVKKGERVTFRNSEGRGSYRITSFRDLAWMVVPETKVHRTVFA
;
A
#
# COMPACT_ATOMS: atom_id res chain seq x y z
N MET A 1 -31.64 0.21 7.18
CA MET A 1 -31.18 1.62 7.30
C MET A 1 -32.22 2.52 6.65
N SER A 2 -32.72 3.53 7.34
CA SER A 2 -33.69 4.46 6.75
C SER A 2 -33.02 5.34 5.68
N PRO A 3 -33.66 5.54 4.51
CA PRO A 3 -33.13 6.43 3.48
C PRO A 3 -33.09 7.88 4.00
N THR A 4 -31.98 8.58 3.75
CA THR A 4 -31.80 10.00 4.10
C THR A 4 -31.52 10.78 2.83
N ALA A 5 -32.24 11.89 2.64
CA ALA A 5 -32.05 12.80 1.51
C ALA A 5 -31.07 13.96 1.83
N LYS A 6 -30.56 14.02 3.08
CA LYS A 6 -29.62 15.07 3.50
C LYS A 6 -28.27 14.88 2.81
N GLU A 7 -27.88 15.84 1.97
CA GLU A 7 -26.67 15.76 1.17
C GLU A 7 -25.40 15.50 2.00
N HIS A 8 -25.23 16.22 3.12
CA HIS A 8 -24.08 16.02 4.02
C HIS A 8 -23.99 14.58 4.59
N ALA A 9 -25.13 13.94 4.85
CA ALA A 9 -25.16 12.59 5.38
C ALA A 9 -24.79 11.57 4.30
N LEU A 10 -25.19 11.81 3.04
CA LEU A 10 -24.80 11.01 1.90
C LEU A 10 -23.30 11.14 1.60
N ASP A 11 -22.76 12.37 1.63
CA ASP A 11 -21.32 12.62 1.49
C ASP A 11 -20.50 11.88 2.58
N TRP A 12 -20.91 12.02 3.85
CA TRP A 12 -20.25 11.31 4.94
C TRP A 12 -20.24 9.79 4.72
N ARG A 13 -21.38 9.21 4.31
CA ARG A 13 -21.46 7.77 3.98
C ARG A 13 -20.52 7.39 2.84
N ARG A 14 -20.44 8.19 1.78
CA ARG A 14 -19.52 7.96 0.65
C ARG A 14 -18.07 7.95 1.14
N ARG A 15 -17.66 8.94 1.93
CA ARG A 15 -16.29 9.01 2.50
C ARG A 15 -15.99 7.82 3.42
N CYS A 16 -16.93 7.42 4.28
CA CYS A 16 -16.79 6.25 5.13
C CYS A 16 -16.60 4.97 4.30
N LEU A 17 -17.41 4.76 3.26
CA LEU A 17 -17.29 3.58 2.39
C LEU A 17 -15.95 3.56 1.65
N VAL A 18 -15.47 4.71 1.15
CA VAL A 18 -14.15 4.81 0.52
C VAL A 18 -13.05 4.43 1.51
N ARG A 19 -13.07 4.98 2.73
CA ARG A 19 -12.07 4.65 3.76
C ARG A 19 -12.13 3.18 4.15
N LEU A 20 -13.32 2.60 4.33
CA LEU A 20 -13.48 1.18 4.63
C LEU A 20 -12.89 0.29 3.53
N ARG A 21 -13.14 0.61 2.26
CA ARG A 21 -12.55 -0.11 1.11
C ARG A 21 -11.03 -0.03 1.11
N MET A 22 -10.47 1.16 1.32
CA MET A 22 -9.02 1.39 1.34
C MET A 22 -8.33 0.63 2.48
N HIS A 23 -8.94 0.62 3.66
CA HIS A 23 -8.40 -0.05 4.86
C HIS A 23 -8.66 -1.55 4.87
N GLY A 24 -9.70 -2.03 4.18
CA GLY A 24 -10.01 -3.46 4.01
C GLY A 24 -9.10 -4.19 3.03
N ARG A 25 -8.23 -3.48 2.30
CA ARG A 25 -7.23 -4.11 1.43
C ARG A 25 -6.31 -5.03 2.25
N LYS A 26 -6.22 -6.30 1.82
CA LYS A 26 -5.32 -7.29 2.41
C LYS A 26 -3.88 -6.85 2.14
N VAL A 27 -3.09 -6.84 3.21
CA VAL A 27 -1.66 -6.54 3.18
C VAL A 27 -1.00 -7.71 3.88
N GLU A 28 -0.03 -8.35 3.25
CA GLU A 28 0.68 -9.51 3.78
C GLU A 28 2.18 -9.23 3.88
N ASP A 29 2.87 -10.00 4.73
CA ASP A 29 4.32 -9.92 4.82
C ASP A 29 4.96 -10.33 3.48
N GLY A 30 6.05 -9.67 3.08
CA GLY A 30 6.74 -9.92 1.81
C GLY A 30 6.05 -9.31 0.58
N MET A 31 4.82 -8.80 0.71
CA MET A 31 4.08 -8.21 -0.41
C MET A 31 4.79 -6.97 -0.96
N ARG A 32 4.87 -6.86 -2.29
CA ARG A 32 5.49 -5.71 -2.95
C ARG A 32 4.43 -4.71 -3.38
N LEU A 33 4.54 -3.47 -2.91
CA LEU A 33 3.60 -2.40 -3.21
C LEU A 33 4.27 -1.34 -4.08
N ARG A 34 3.60 -0.91 -5.15
CA ARG A 34 3.95 0.26 -5.98
C ARG A 34 3.02 1.42 -5.63
N PHE A 35 3.62 2.55 -5.28
CA PHE A 35 2.94 3.84 -5.17
C PHE A 35 3.08 4.60 -6.49
N PRO A 36 2.08 5.40 -6.92
CA PRO A 36 2.12 6.14 -8.18
C PRO A 36 3.12 7.29 -8.14
N ARG A 37 3.41 7.83 -6.95
CA ARG A 37 4.42 8.88 -6.72
C ARG A 37 5.52 8.35 -5.83
N ALA A 38 6.73 8.89 -6.01
CA ALA A 38 7.86 8.54 -5.16
C ALA A 38 7.61 9.02 -3.72
N ILE A 39 7.91 8.16 -2.76
CA ILE A 39 7.91 8.45 -1.34
C ILE A 39 9.35 8.72 -0.95
N SER A 40 9.60 9.94 -0.49
CA SER A 40 10.91 10.39 -0.03
C SER A 40 11.01 10.32 1.50
N PHE A 41 12.19 9.96 1.98
CA PHE A 41 12.52 9.82 3.39
C PHE A 41 13.67 10.77 3.77
N GLY A 42 13.82 11.05 5.06
CA GLY A 42 14.81 11.98 5.57
C GLY A 42 16.26 11.53 5.41
N ASP A 43 16.51 10.25 5.15
CA ASP A 43 17.83 9.68 4.84
C ASP A 43 18.25 9.88 3.37
N GLY A 44 17.46 10.62 2.59
CA GLY A 44 17.69 10.85 1.17
C GLY A 44 17.17 9.73 0.27
N HIS A 45 16.66 8.63 0.82
CA HIS A 45 16.04 7.60 0.01
C HIS A 45 14.72 8.12 -0.59
N SER A 46 14.53 7.88 -1.88
CA SER A 46 13.25 8.08 -2.56
C SER A 46 12.95 6.86 -3.41
N GLY A 47 11.74 6.34 -3.27
CA GLY A 47 11.35 5.09 -3.91
C GLY A 47 9.87 5.07 -4.22
N THR A 48 9.49 4.25 -5.19
CA THR A 48 8.08 4.03 -5.52
C THR A 48 7.62 2.62 -5.21
N GLU A 49 8.55 1.70 -5.02
CA GLU A 49 8.31 0.29 -4.73
C GLU A 49 8.88 -0.07 -3.38
N PHE A 50 8.07 -0.76 -2.60
CA PHE A 50 8.44 -1.16 -1.26
C PHE A 50 7.94 -2.56 -0.95
N ILE A 51 8.74 -3.31 -0.19
CA ILE A 51 8.40 -4.63 0.30
C ILE A 51 7.82 -4.48 1.70
N VAL A 52 6.62 -5.01 1.91
CA VAL A 52 5.93 -5.00 3.20
C VAL A 52 6.66 -5.93 4.17
N VAL A 53 6.91 -5.44 5.38
CA VAL A 53 7.40 -6.23 6.51
C VAL A 53 6.45 -6.04 7.69
N LYS A 54 5.81 -7.12 8.10
CA LYS A 54 4.93 -7.17 9.27
C LYS A 54 5.69 -7.59 10.51
N LYS A 55 5.47 -6.86 11.60
CA LYS A 55 5.93 -7.19 12.95
C LYS A 55 4.73 -7.13 13.89
N GLY A 56 4.02 -8.24 14.04
CA GLY A 56 2.71 -8.27 14.70
C GLY A 56 1.71 -7.37 13.96
N GLU A 57 1.13 -6.41 14.67
CA GLU A 57 0.19 -5.44 14.09
C GLU A 57 0.89 -4.30 13.31
N ARG A 58 2.20 -4.10 13.55
CA ARG A 58 2.96 -3.03 12.90
C ARG A 58 3.37 -3.42 11.49
N VAL A 59 3.14 -2.50 10.55
CA VAL A 59 3.62 -2.60 9.16
C VAL A 59 4.79 -1.63 8.97
N THR A 60 5.89 -2.16 8.47
CA THR A 60 7.08 -1.44 8.02
C THR A 60 7.40 -1.82 6.58
N PHE A 61 8.35 -1.13 5.97
CA PHE A 61 8.69 -1.30 4.56
C PHE A 61 10.19 -1.43 4.38
N ARG A 62 10.60 -2.23 3.40
CA ARG A 62 11.95 -2.20 2.84
C ARG A 62 11.91 -1.61 1.45
N ASN A 63 13.03 -1.10 0.96
CA ASN A 63 13.11 -0.67 -0.43
C ASN A 63 12.91 -1.87 -1.40
N SER A 64 12.86 -1.58 -2.69
CA SER A 64 12.73 -2.58 -3.76
C SER A 64 13.83 -3.65 -3.76
N GLU A 65 15.01 -3.36 -3.21
CA GLU A 65 16.14 -4.29 -3.08
C GLU A 65 16.10 -5.10 -1.77
N GLY A 66 15.08 -4.93 -0.93
CA GLY A 66 14.95 -5.62 0.36
C GLY A 66 15.89 -5.09 1.45
N ARG A 67 16.41 -3.86 1.28
CA ARG A 67 17.29 -3.17 2.23
C ARG A 67 16.55 -2.02 2.94
N GLY A 68 17.15 -1.55 4.03
CA GLY A 68 16.63 -0.44 4.83
C GLY A 68 15.37 -0.81 5.64
N SER A 69 14.90 0.13 6.44
CA SER A 69 13.67 0.00 7.22
C SER A 69 12.93 1.33 7.24
N TYR A 70 11.84 1.40 6.49
CA TYR A 70 11.08 2.60 6.23
C TYR A 70 9.70 2.52 6.87
N ARG A 71 9.22 3.66 7.37
CA ARG A 71 7.86 3.82 7.88
C ARG A 71 7.10 4.75 6.94
N ILE A 72 6.12 4.19 6.23
CA ILE A 72 5.18 4.97 5.42
C ILE A 72 3.91 5.15 6.25
N THR A 73 3.69 6.36 6.76
CA THR A 73 2.48 6.70 7.52
C THR A 73 1.26 6.74 6.61
N SER A 74 0.11 6.33 7.14
CA SER A 74 -1.18 6.32 6.42
C SER A 74 -1.12 5.67 5.03
N PHE A 75 -0.22 4.70 4.81
CA PHE A 75 -0.07 4.05 3.50
C PHE A 75 -1.39 3.41 3.04
N ARG A 76 -2.24 2.97 3.98
CA ARG A 76 -3.58 2.45 3.70
C ARG A 76 -4.51 3.46 3.05
N ASP A 77 -4.28 4.76 3.24
CA ASP A 77 -5.05 5.84 2.61
C ASP A 77 -4.43 6.27 1.26
N LEU A 78 -3.24 5.77 0.91
CA LEU A 78 -2.60 6.05 -0.37
C LEU A 78 -3.13 5.12 -1.47
N ALA A 79 -3.09 5.63 -2.71
CA ALA A 79 -3.24 4.80 -3.90
C ALA A 79 -1.96 3.97 -4.05
N TRP A 80 -2.06 2.66 -3.90
CA TRP A 80 -0.97 1.72 -4.17
C TRP A 80 -1.54 0.48 -4.83
N MET A 81 -0.68 -0.22 -5.56
CA MET A 81 -1.01 -1.45 -6.26
C MET A 81 -0.03 -2.55 -5.84
N VAL A 82 -0.49 -3.79 -5.92
CA VAL A 82 0.36 -4.96 -5.69
C VAL A 82 1.19 -5.19 -6.95
N VAL A 83 2.51 -5.27 -6.80
CA VAL A 83 3.39 -5.68 -7.90
C VAL A 83 3.51 -7.20 -7.84
N PRO A 84 3.05 -7.93 -8.88
CA PRO A 84 3.31 -9.36 -8.95
C PRO A 84 4.83 -9.56 -9.09
N GLU A 85 5.40 -10.43 -8.27
CA GLU A 85 6.78 -10.87 -8.49
C GLU A 85 6.81 -11.64 -9.81
N THR A 86 7.32 -11.00 -10.86
CA THR A 86 7.67 -11.69 -12.10
C THR A 86 8.85 -12.61 -11.78
N LYS A 87 8.56 -13.82 -11.33
CA LYS A 87 9.53 -14.92 -11.36
C LYS A 87 9.82 -15.20 -12.83
N VAL A 88 10.78 -14.48 -13.39
CA VAL A 88 11.29 -14.78 -14.73
C VAL A 88 11.99 -16.13 -14.60
N HIS A 89 11.33 -17.20 -15.02
CA HIS A 89 11.99 -18.49 -15.19
C HIS A 89 13.07 -18.27 -16.24
N ARG A 90 14.34 -18.29 -15.81
CA ARG A 90 15.50 -18.26 -16.70
C ARG A 90 15.39 -19.48 -17.62
N THR A 91 14.86 -19.27 -18.81
CA THR A 91 14.89 -20.28 -19.87
C THR A 91 16.33 -20.30 -20.37
N VAL A 92 17.09 -21.30 -19.93
CA VAL A 92 18.40 -21.60 -20.50
C VAL A 92 18.12 -22.28 -21.83
N PHE A 93 18.40 -21.60 -22.93
CA PHE A 93 18.50 -22.26 -24.23
C PHE A 93 19.81 -23.04 -24.23
N ALA A 94 19.71 -24.37 -24.33
CA ALA A 94 20.84 -25.28 -24.47
C ALA A 94 21.32 -25.32 -25.92
#